data_AF-A0A355U7E8-F1
#
_entry.id   AF-A0A355U7E8-F1
#
_cell.length_a   1.000
_cell.length_b   1.000
_cell.length_c   1.000
_cell.angle_alpha   90.00
_cell.angle_beta   90.00
_cell.angle_gamma   90.00
#
_symmetry.space_group_name_H-M   'P 1'
#
loop_
_entity.id
_entity.type
_entity.pdbx_description
1 polymer ?
#
loop_
_entity_poly.entity_id
_entity_poly.type
_entity_poly.pdbx_seq_one_letter_code
_entity_poly.pdbx_strand_id
1 'polypeptide(L)'
;MRIIALAFLFSGTLGFAQFDPAGGEAGSRSVHKDANSIVAWASGAVLQLGYLQVNDTALGKPTVGNVSSALGPFNGDIVSLGDGGVITLSFDNPILNNEGFDFAVFENGFKVGLSYYLELAHVEVSEDGVNFIRFPGESLTDTGFQTDNFGYIEPEKIYNLAGKHQAPYGTLFDLQEVGLNQINYVRL
;
A
#
# COMPACT_ATOMS: atom_id res chain seq x y z
N MET A 1 31.10 49.81 -32.33
CA MET A 1 30.05 48.76 -32.43
C MET A 1 30.11 47.93 -31.17
N ARG A 2 29.08 47.99 -30.32
CA ARG A 2 28.98 47.16 -29.10
C ARG A 2 28.19 45.90 -29.44
N ILE A 3 28.83 44.74 -29.36
CA ILE A 3 28.19 43.45 -29.52
C ILE A 3 27.62 43.08 -28.14
N ILE A 4 26.30 42.99 -28.04
CA ILE A 4 25.61 42.46 -26.85
C ILE A 4 25.41 40.97 -27.11
N ALA A 5 26.11 40.12 -26.36
CA ALA A 5 25.86 38.68 -26.36
C ALA A 5 24.75 38.39 -25.35
N LEU A 6 23.65 37.81 -25.83
CA LEU A 6 22.53 37.37 -25.00
C LEU A 6 22.73 35.88 -24.66
N ALA A 7 23.02 35.57 -23.40
CA ALA A 7 23.13 34.20 -22.91
C ALA A 7 21.75 33.71 -22.43
N PHE A 8 21.19 32.71 -23.11
CA PHE A 8 20.01 31.99 -22.63
C PHE A 8 20.44 30.89 -21.65
N LEU A 9 20.12 31.06 -20.37
CA LEU A 9 20.15 29.99 -19.38
C LEU A 9 18.90 29.12 -19.55
N PHE A 10 19.04 27.97 -20.20
CA PHE A 10 18.05 26.90 -20.14
C PHE A 10 18.15 26.25 -18.75
N SER A 11 17.31 26.70 -17.82
CA SER A 11 17.06 25.96 -16.58
C SER A 11 16.09 24.83 -16.92
N GLY A 12 16.63 23.68 -17.31
CA GLY A 12 15.83 22.47 -17.50
C GLY A 12 15.31 22.01 -16.14
N THR A 13 14.04 22.26 -15.84
CA THR A 13 13.37 21.55 -14.75
C THR A 13 13.19 20.10 -15.19
N LEU A 14 14.11 19.23 -14.78
CA LEU A 14 13.86 17.79 -14.80
C LEU A 14 12.76 17.51 -13.78
N GLY A 15 11.51 17.52 -14.23
CA GLY A 15 10.40 16.98 -13.46
C GLY A 15 10.52 15.46 -13.49
N PHE A 16 11.06 14.86 -12.44
CA PHE A 16 10.91 13.42 -12.22
C PHE A 16 9.48 13.20 -11.70
N ALA A 17 8.55 12.90 -12.61
CA ALA A 17 7.20 12.45 -12.26
C ALA A 17 7.26 11.00 -11.79
N GLN A 18 7.87 10.79 -10.63
CA GLN A 18 8.03 9.48 -10.03
C GLN A 18 7.35 9.49 -8.65
N PHE A 19 6.69 8.40 -8.29
CA PHE A 19 6.06 8.30 -6.98
C PHE A 19 7.13 8.28 -5.88
N ASP A 20 6.70 8.48 -4.64
CA ASP A 20 7.62 8.58 -3.50
C ASP A 20 8.40 7.28 -3.26
N PRO A 21 9.63 7.36 -2.71
CA PRO A 21 10.53 6.23 -2.53
C PRO A 21 10.12 5.32 -1.37
N ALA A 22 10.87 4.23 -1.25
CA ALA A 22 10.74 3.23 -0.20
C ALA A 22 10.62 3.78 1.22
N GLY A 23 10.02 3.00 2.11
CA GLY A 23 9.77 3.42 3.48
C GLY A 23 11.05 3.80 4.22
N GLY A 24 11.03 4.97 4.88
CA GLY A 24 12.18 5.50 5.62
C GLY A 24 13.30 6.14 4.79
N GLU A 25 13.22 6.11 3.47
CA GLU A 25 14.14 6.84 2.59
C GLU A 25 13.74 8.32 2.49
N ALA A 26 14.69 9.19 2.12
CA ALA A 26 14.45 10.62 2.02
C ALA A 26 13.36 10.93 0.97
N GLY A 27 12.28 11.60 1.40
CA GLY A 27 11.15 11.94 0.54
C GLY A 27 10.01 10.91 0.51
N SER A 28 10.15 9.79 1.22
CA SER A 28 9.07 8.79 1.36
C SER A 28 7.85 9.38 2.08
N ARG A 29 6.65 9.03 1.61
CA ARG A 29 5.35 9.33 2.22
C ARG A 29 4.80 8.07 2.89
N SER A 30 5.58 7.53 3.81
CA SER A 30 5.23 6.36 4.62
C SER A 30 5.18 6.69 6.10
N VAL A 31 4.62 5.78 6.89
CA VAL A 31 4.60 5.89 8.35
C VAL A 31 5.27 4.68 8.98
N HIS A 32 6.21 4.91 9.91
CA HIS A 32 6.81 3.81 10.66
C HIS A 32 5.79 3.23 11.66
N LYS A 33 5.76 1.91 11.86
CA LYS A 33 4.82 1.22 12.77
C LYS A 33 4.74 1.77 14.20
N ASP A 34 5.82 2.40 14.68
CA ASP A 34 5.93 2.96 16.04
C ASP A 34 5.65 4.47 16.08
N ALA A 35 5.12 5.05 15.00
CA ALA A 35 4.78 6.47 14.96
C ALA A 35 3.63 6.77 15.92
N ASN A 36 3.79 7.81 16.75
CA ASN A 36 2.75 8.27 17.68
C ASN A 36 1.47 8.78 16.99
N SER A 37 1.51 9.01 15.68
CA SER A 37 0.33 9.34 14.88
C SER A 37 -0.61 8.15 14.70
N ILE A 38 -0.16 6.92 14.93
CA ILE A 38 -0.99 5.73 14.90
C ILE A 38 -1.67 5.59 16.26
N VAL A 39 -2.94 5.96 16.33
CA VAL A 39 -3.72 6.00 17.57
C VAL A 39 -4.64 4.79 17.78
N ALA A 40 -4.86 4.00 16.74
CA ALA A 40 -5.71 2.82 16.75
C ALA A 40 -5.26 1.81 15.68
N TRP A 41 -5.72 0.56 15.83
CA TRP A 41 -5.46 -0.54 14.92
C TRP A 41 -6.77 -1.28 14.61
N ALA A 42 -6.80 -2.08 13.55
CA ALA A 42 -7.95 -2.93 13.25
C ALA A 42 -8.23 -3.87 14.45
N SER A 43 -9.50 -3.96 14.83
CA SER A 43 -9.96 -4.71 16.01
C SER A 43 -10.80 -5.94 15.64
N GLY A 44 -11.28 -6.00 14.40
CA GLY A 44 -11.96 -7.17 13.84
C GLY A 44 -11.62 -7.38 12.38
N ALA A 45 -11.82 -8.60 11.88
CA ALA A 45 -11.71 -8.89 10.46
C ALA A 45 -12.56 -10.08 10.02
N VAL A 46 -12.89 -10.10 8.73
CA VAL A 46 -13.45 -11.24 8.02
C VAL A 46 -12.49 -11.65 6.91
N LEU A 47 -12.02 -12.89 6.97
CA LEU A 47 -11.05 -13.44 6.03
C LEU A 47 -11.73 -14.42 5.05
N GLN A 48 -11.50 -14.21 3.77
CA GLN A 48 -11.85 -15.12 2.69
C GLN A 48 -10.60 -15.51 1.93
N LEU A 49 -10.07 -16.71 2.19
CA LEU A 49 -8.86 -17.18 1.51
C LEU A 49 -9.12 -17.49 0.03
N GLY A 50 -8.20 -17.01 -0.80
CA GLY A 50 -8.01 -17.40 -2.19
C GLY A 50 -7.29 -18.74 -2.31
N TYR A 51 -6.80 -19.05 -3.52
CA TYR A 51 -5.96 -20.23 -3.76
C TYR A 51 -4.48 -19.86 -3.69
N LEU A 52 -3.60 -20.82 -3.39
CA LEU A 52 -2.16 -20.59 -3.54
C LEU A 52 -1.78 -20.21 -4.97
N GLN A 53 -2.49 -20.79 -5.95
CA GLN A 53 -2.34 -20.48 -7.35
C GLN A 53 -3.70 -20.66 -8.04
N VAL A 54 -4.28 -19.58 -8.57
CA VAL A 54 -5.67 -19.63 -9.10
C VAL A 54 -5.83 -20.57 -10.30
N ASN A 55 -4.76 -20.79 -11.07
CA ASN A 55 -4.77 -21.70 -12.21
C ASN A 55 -4.40 -23.17 -11.85
N ASP A 56 -4.05 -23.45 -10.59
CA ASP A 56 -3.84 -24.81 -10.08
C ASP A 56 -4.41 -24.96 -8.65
N THR A 57 -5.71 -25.16 -8.58
CA THR A 57 -6.43 -25.28 -7.31
C THR A 57 -6.05 -26.53 -6.52
N ALA A 58 -5.35 -27.50 -7.11
CA ALA A 58 -4.91 -28.71 -6.40
C ALA A 58 -3.84 -28.41 -5.34
N LEU A 59 -3.13 -27.28 -5.48
CA LEU A 59 -2.21 -26.77 -4.46
C LEU A 59 -2.94 -26.33 -3.18
N GLY A 60 -4.24 -26.07 -3.26
CA GLY A 60 -5.06 -25.68 -2.12
C GLY A 60 -4.96 -24.19 -1.78
N LYS A 61 -5.16 -23.86 -0.51
CA LYS A 61 -5.22 -22.48 0.01
C LYS A 61 -4.04 -22.20 0.95
N PRO A 62 -3.60 -20.95 1.09
CA PRO A 62 -2.55 -20.60 2.04
C PRO A 62 -2.93 -20.97 3.47
N THR A 63 -1.91 -21.32 4.25
CA THR A 63 -2.04 -21.71 5.67
C THR A 63 -1.26 -20.81 6.62
N VAL A 64 -0.62 -19.75 6.10
CA VAL A 64 0.16 -18.81 6.90
C VAL A 64 -0.78 -17.77 7.51
N GLY A 65 -0.76 -17.68 8.83
CA GLY A 65 -1.56 -16.73 9.59
C GLY A 65 -3.04 -17.05 9.64
N ASN A 66 -3.78 -16.20 10.33
CA ASN A 66 -5.25 -16.19 10.36
C ASN A 66 -5.73 -14.76 10.66
N VAL A 67 -7.02 -14.57 10.93
CA VAL A 67 -7.59 -13.25 11.28
C VAL A 67 -6.80 -12.54 12.37
N SER A 68 -6.36 -13.22 13.43
CA SER A 68 -5.62 -12.58 14.53
C SER A 68 -4.28 -11.98 14.11
N SER A 69 -3.69 -12.47 13.01
CA SER A 69 -2.42 -11.97 12.47
C SER A 69 -2.56 -10.58 11.83
N ALA A 70 -3.78 -10.15 11.53
CA ALA A 70 -4.07 -8.85 10.92
C ALA A 70 -4.65 -7.82 11.91
N LEU A 71 -4.74 -8.17 13.21
CA LEU A 71 -5.38 -7.34 14.23
C LEU A 71 -4.38 -6.78 15.23
N GLY A 72 -4.70 -5.61 15.77
CA GLY A 72 -3.89 -4.96 16.78
C GLY A 72 -2.58 -4.38 16.23
N PRO A 73 -1.67 -3.96 17.13
CA PRO A 73 -0.40 -3.36 16.74
C PRO A 73 0.45 -4.27 15.86
N PHE A 74 1.06 -3.70 14.83
CA PHE A 74 2.02 -4.41 13.98
C PHE A 74 3.09 -5.10 14.83
N ASN A 75 3.16 -6.42 14.72
CA ASN A 75 4.11 -7.28 15.42
C ASN A 75 4.96 -8.14 14.47
N GLY A 76 4.74 -8.03 13.15
CA GLY A 76 5.40 -8.82 12.12
C GLY A 76 4.71 -10.14 11.77
N ASP A 77 3.58 -10.46 12.41
CA ASP A 77 2.71 -11.55 11.95
C ASP A 77 2.06 -11.16 10.62
N ILE A 78 1.83 -12.18 9.78
CA ILE A 78 1.21 -12.01 8.46
C ILE A 78 0.10 -13.02 8.28
N VAL A 79 -0.90 -12.67 7.47
CA VAL A 79 -1.88 -13.61 6.94
C VAL A 79 -1.76 -13.62 5.43
N SER A 80 -1.53 -14.80 4.86
CA SER A 80 -1.43 -14.95 3.40
C SER A 80 -2.84 -15.13 2.82
N LEU A 81 -3.25 -14.23 1.93
CA LEU A 81 -4.59 -14.23 1.34
C LEU A 81 -4.73 -15.23 0.20
N GLY A 82 -3.66 -15.41 -0.59
CA GLY A 82 -3.68 -16.19 -1.84
C GLY A 82 -4.36 -15.44 -2.99
N ASP A 83 -4.28 -16.01 -4.19
CA ASP A 83 -4.88 -15.46 -5.40
C ASP A 83 -6.40 -15.34 -5.27
N GLY A 84 -6.90 -14.10 -5.38
CA GLY A 84 -8.31 -13.76 -5.20
C GLY A 84 -8.78 -13.85 -3.75
N GLY A 85 -7.86 -13.99 -2.80
CA GLY A 85 -8.15 -13.87 -1.38
C GLY A 85 -8.40 -12.43 -0.99
N VAL A 86 -9.22 -12.26 0.04
CA VAL A 86 -9.67 -10.95 0.51
C VAL A 86 -9.74 -10.96 2.02
N ILE A 87 -9.31 -9.86 2.64
CA ILE A 87 -9.57 -9.60 4.06
C ILE A 87 -10.30 -8.26 4.22
N THR A 88 -11.37 -8.26 4.99
CA THR A 88 -12.08 -7.03 5.38
C THR A 88 -11.84 -6.77 6.85
N LEU A 89 -11.10 -5.71 7.15
CA LEU A 89 -10.77 -5.22 8.48
C LEU A 89 -11.87 -4.25 8.97
N SER A 90 -12.15 -4.28 10.27
CA SER A 90 -13.08 -3.37 10.95
C SER A 90 -12.42 -2.71 12.15
N PHE A 91 -12.90 -1.53 12.52
CA PHE A 91 -12.34 -0.69 13.58
C PHE A 91 -13.41 -0.39 14.64
N ASP A 92 -12.97 -0.25 15.90
CA ASP A 92 -13.88 0.04 17.03
C ASP A 92 -14.55 1.41 16.90
N ASN A 93 -13.87 2.36 16.23
CA ASN A 93 -14.40 3.68 15.91
C ASN A 93 -14.21 3.94 14.41
N PRO A 94 -15.10 4.72 13.79
CA PRO A 94 -14.92 5.14 12.40
C PRO A 94 -13.59 5.88 12.22
N ILE A 95 -12.90 5.62 11.11
CA ILE A 95 -11.77 6.44 10.66
C ILE A 95 -12.38 7.64 9.95
N LEU A 96 -12.07 8.86 10.43
CA LEU A 96 -12.60 10.11 9.89
C LEU A 96 -11.64 10.68 8.84
N ASN A 97 -12.19 11.32 7.82
CA ASN A 97 -11.45 12.11 6.84
C ASN A 97 -11.01 13.43 7.49
N ASN A 98 -9.73 13.55 7.76
CA ASN A 98 -9.08 14.74 8.29
C ASN A 98 -8.19 15.38 7.21
N GLU A 99 -7.52 16.48 7.56
CA GLU A 99 -6.53 17.05 6.66
C GLU A 99 -5.34 16.09 6.49
N GLY A 100 -5.15 15.59 5.27
CA GLY A 100 -4.05 14.69 4.91
C GLY A 100 -4.44 13.22 5.00
N PHE A 101 -3.47 12.37 5.30
CA PHE A 101 -3.70 10.92 5.33
C PHE A 101 -4.43 10.47 6.60
N ASP A 102 -5.37 9.54 6.43
CA ASP A 102 -6.30 9.11 7.48
C ASP A 102 -5.95 7.75 8.08
N PHE A 103 -5.39 6.85 7.26
CA PHE A 103 -4.99 5.52 7.73
C PHE A 103 -3.78 5.00 6.96
N ALA A 104 -3.22 3.90 7.47
CA ALA A 104 -2.11 3.19 6.84
C ALA A 104 -2.40 1.70 6.74
N VAL A 105 -1.89 1.06 5.68
CA VAL A 105 -1.88 -0.40 5.53
C VAL A 105 -0.43 -0.89 5.55
N PHE A 106 -0.19 -1.91 6.37
CA PHE A 106 1.12 -2.54 6.53
C PHE A 106 1.08 -3.93 5.90
N GLU A 107 1.95 -4.17 4.94
CA GLU A 107 2.09 -5.46 4.27
C GLU A 107 3.46 -6.06 4.52
N ASN A 108 3.60 -7.31 4.13
CA ASN A 108 4.89 -7.97 4.08
C ASN A 108 5.74 -7.41 2.92
N GLY A 109 6.96 -7.04 3.24
CA GLY A 109 7.93 -6.57 2.27
C GLY A 109 9.26 -6.28 2.95
N PHE A 110 10.36 -6.42 2.20
CA PHE A 110 11.70 -6.20 2.72
C PHE A 110 12.68 -5.79 1.63
N LYS A 111 13.74 -5.07 2.03
CA LYS A 111 14.82 -4.66 1.13
C LYS A 111 15.66 -5.87 0.74
N VAL A 112 15.92 -6.03 -0.56
CA VAL A 112 16.79 -7.07 -1.11
C VAL A 112 17.77 -6.42 -2.08
N GLY A 113 19.04 -6.37 -1.69
CA GLY A 113 20.07 -5.68 -2.47
C GLY A 113 19.76 -4.18 -2.64
N LEU A 114 19.58 -3.74 -3.89
CA LEU A 114 19.27 -2.36 -4.25
C LEU A 114 17.78 -2.12 -4.52
N SER A 115 16.91 -3.12 -4.29
CA SER A 115 15.48 -3.02 -4.54
C SER A 115 14.67 -3.73 -3.44
N TYR A 116 13.40 -4.03 -3.68
CA TYR A 116 12.48 -4.51 -2.65
C TYR A 116 11.65 -5.70 -3.14
N TYR A 117 11.47 -6.67 -2.25
CA TYR A 117 10.36 -7.62 -2.33
C TYR A 117 9.15 -6.94 -1.69
N LEU A 118 8.06 -6.77 -2.43
CA LEU A 118 6.85 -6.09 -1.98
C LEU A 118 5.63 -6.94 -2.31
N GLU A 119 4.79 -7.22 -1.32
CA GLU A 119 3.46 -7.80 -1.55
C GLU A 119 2.46 -6.66 -1.65
N LEU A 120 1.85 -6.53 -2.83
CA LEU A 120 0.97 -5.41 -3.16
C LEU A 120 -0.50 -5.83 -3.10
N ALA A 121 -1.35 -4.97 -2.55
CA ALA A 121 -2.79 -5.17 -2.57
C ALA A 121 -3.53 -3.89 -2.98
N HIS A 122 -4.69 -4.06 -3.62
CA HIS A 122 -5.64 -2.97 -3.76
C HIS A 122 -6.23 -2.62 -2.39
N VAL A 123 -6.61 -1.36 -2.20
CA VAL A 123 -7.30 -0.92 -0.99
C VAL A 123 -8.68 -0.41 -1.34
N GLU A 124 -9.67 -0.95 -0.66
CA GLU A 124 -11.06 -0.54 -0.78
C GLU A 124 -11.62 -0.21 0.59
N VAL A 125 -12.54 0.75 0.66
CA VAL A 125 -13.06 1.22 1.94
C VAL A 125 -14.57 1.36 1.90
N SER A 126 -15.20 1.25 3.07
CA SER A 126 -16.66 1.26 3.19
C SER A 126 -17.13 1.85 4.52
N GLU A 127 -18.27 2.54 4.47
CA GLU A 127 -19.01 3.00 5.65
C GLU A 127 -19.86 1.89 6.27
N ASP A 128 -20.40 0.97 5.47
CA ASP A 128 -21.43 0.00 5.87
C ASP A 128 -21.00 -1.47 5.78
N GLY A 129 -19.81 -1.74 5.23
CA GLY A 129 -19.27 -3.09 5.04
C GLY A 129 -19.90 -3.85 3.87
N VAL A 130 -20.71 -3.17 3.04
CA VAL A 130 -21.37 -3.75 1.87
C VAL A 130 -20.94 -3.01 0.60
N ASN A 131 -20.95 -1.68 0.63
CA ASN A 131 -20.60 -0.83 -0.51
C ASN A 131 -19.16 -0.36 -0.36
N PHE A 132 -18.27 -0.92 -1.18
CA PHE A 132 -16.84 -0.61 -1.14
C PHE A 132 -16.44 0.29 -2.32
N ILE A 133 -15.62 1.29 -2.02
CA ILE A 133 -14.99 2.18 -3.00
C ILE A 133 -13.49 1.88 -3.00
N ARG A 134 -12.95 1.58 -4.19
CA ARG A 134 -11.52 1.31 -4.38
C ARG A 134 -10.74 2.61 -4.55
N PHE A 135 -9.61 2.71 -3.87
CA PHE A 135 -8.62 3.76 -4.15
C PHE A 135 -8.03 3.60 -5.56
N PRO A 136 -7.92 4.68 -6.34
CA PRO A 136 -7.20 4.61 -7.61
C PRO A 136 -5.73 4.32 -7.35
N GLY A 137 -5.27 3.15 -7.78
CA GLY A 137 -3.87 2.73 -7.71
C GLY A 137 -3.24 2.71 -9.10
N GLU A 138 -1.94 2.95 -9.17
CA GLU A 138 -1.17 2.94 -10.41
C GLU A 138 0.12 2.13 -10.25
N SER A 139 0.45 1.35 -11.28
CA SER A 139 1.75 0.69 -11.39
C SER A 139 2.37 1.04 -12.74
N LEU A 140 3.60 1.56 -12.68
CA LEU A 140 4.47 1.79 -13.83
C LEU A 140 5.41 0.59 -14.08
N THR A 141 5.17 -0.54 -13.40
CA THR A 141 5.84 -1.81 -13.68
C THR A 141 5.12 -2.57 -14.80
N ASP A 142 5.75 -3.62 -15.31
CA ASP A 142 5.04 -4.57 -16.16
C ASP A 142 3.91 -5.22 -15.35
N THR A 143 2.72 -5.26 -15.94
CA THR A 143 1.51 -5.89 -15.36
C THR A 143 0.96 -6.99 -16.28
N GLY A 144 1.60 -7.23 -17.44
CA GLY A 144 1.26 -8.30 -18.36
C GLY A 144 1.83 -9.66 -17.95
N PHE A 145 2.87 -9.65 -17.11
CA PHE A 145 3.50 -10.85 -16.57
C PHE A 145 3.53 -10.81 -15.05
N GLN A 146 3.29 -11.96 -14.43
CA GLN A 146 3.42 -12.12 -13.00
C GLN A 146 4.89 -12.00 -12.58
N THR A 147 5.15 -11.18 -11.57
CA THR A 147 6.44 -11.08 -10.91
C THR A 147 6.77 -12.42 -10.24
N ASP A 148 7.98 -12.95 -10.48
CA ASP A 148 8.42 -14.17 -9.82
C ASP A 148 8.72 -13.95 -8.32
N ASN A 149 8.92 -15.03 -7.56
CA ASN A 149 9.18 -14.97 -6.11
C ASN A 149 10.47 -14.20 -5.71
N PHE A 150 11.35 -13.89 -6.67
CA PHE A 150 12.57 -13.11 -6.48
C PHE A 150 12.54 -11.80 -7.28
N GLY A 151 11.38 -11.45 -7.84
CA GLY A 151 11.20 -10.27 -8.65
C GLY A 151 11.18 -9.04 -7.75
N TYR A 152 11.90 -8.02 -8.19
CA TYR A 152 12.04 -6.79 -7.44
C TYR A 152 11.09 -5.73 -7.96
N ILE A 153 10.50 -4.98 -7.03
CA ILE A 153 9.62 -3.86 -7.34
C ILE A 153 10.28 -2.58 -6.81
N GLU A 154 10.35 -1.57 -7.68
CA GLU A 154 10.77 -0.22 -7.31
C GLU A 154 9.56 0.54 -6.73
N PRO A 155 9.54 0.90 -5.44
CA PRO A 155 8.42 1.62 -4.81
C PRO A 155 8.04 2.90 -5.56
N GLU A 156 9.02 3.55 -6.17
CA GLU A 156 8.84 4.78 -6.94
C GLU A 156 7.98 4.57 -8.21
N LYS A 157 7.75 3.31 -8.63
CA LYS A 157 6.87 2.95 -9.75
C LYS A 157 5.45 2.57 -9.30
N ILE A 158 5.17 2.58 -8.00
CA ILE A 158 3.89 2.16 -7.43
C ILE A 158 3.21 3.36 -6.76
N TYR A 159 1.89 3.47 -6.91
CA TYR A 159 1.06 4.45 -6.23
C TYR A 159 -0.23 3.81 -5.72
N ASN A 160 -0.61 4.14 -4.48
CA ASN A 160 -1.88 3.74 -3.86
C ASN A 160 -2.19 2.24 -3.89
N LEU A 161 -1.15 1.41 -3.83
CA LEU A 161 -1.27 -0.01 -3.49
C LEU A 161 -0.68 -0.20 -2.09
N ALA A 162 -1.39 -0.95 -1.25
CA ALA A 162 -0.85 -1.38 0.04
C ALA A 162 0.46 -2.15 -0.19
N GLY A 163 1.39 -2.05 0.76
CA GLY A 163 2.69 -2.73 0.65
C GLY A 163 3.69 -2.12 -0.32
N LYS A 164 3.38 -0.98 -0.95
CA LYS A 164 4.38 -0.16 -1.67
C LYS A 164 5.62 0.10 -0.80
N HIS A 165 5.39 0.41 0.48
CA HIS A 165 6.46 0.59 1.45
C HIS A 165 6.68 -0.71 2.21
N GLN A 166 7.93 -1.17 2.21
CA GLN A 166 8.34 -2.39 2.89
C GLN A 166 8.19 -2.27 4.42
N ALA A 167 8.03 -3.41 5.10
CA ALA A 167 8.02 -3.45 6.55
C ALA A 167 9.32 -2.83 7.13
N PRO A 168 9.24 -2.06 8.24
CA PRO A 168 8.08 -1.83 9.11
C PRO A 168 7.29 -0.54 8.78
N TYR A 169 7.26 -0.12 7.51
CA TYR A 169 6.58 1.10 7.08
C TYR A 169 5.22 0.80 6.44
N GLY A 170 4.20 1.55 6.83
CA GLY A 170 2.85 1.48 6.28
C GLY A 170 2.67 2.46 5.12
N THR A 171 1.87 2.06 4.14
CA THR A 171 1.43 2.94 3.04
C THR A 171 0.21 3.72 3.48
N LEU A 172 0.27 5.05 3.31
CA LEU A 172 -0.75 5.98 3.77
C LEU A 172 -1.86 6.18 2.73
N PHE A 173 -3.10 6.35 3.18
CA PHE A 173 -4.29 6.56 2.36
C PHE A 173 -5.11 7.74 2.90
N ASP A 174 -5.62 8.58 1.99
CA ASP A 174 -6.39 9.79 2.27
C ASP A 174 -7.82 9.63 1.74
N LEU A 175 -8.81 9.60 2.64
CA LEU A 175 -10.21 9.39 2.29
C LEU A 175 -10.78 10.49 1.39
N GLN A 176 -10.14 11.66 1.34
CA GLN A 176 -10.50 12.72 0.41
C GLN A 176 -10.36 12.26 -1.05
N GLU A 177 -9.43 11.35 -1.36
CA GLU A 177 -9.23 10.82 -2.72
C GLU A 177 -10.43 9.99 -3.22
N VAL A 178 -11.19 9.38 -2.30
CA VAL A 178 -12.38 8.58 -2.60
C VAL A 178 -13.69 9.27 -2.22
N GLY A 179 -13.62 10.51 -1.74
CA GLY A 179 -14.77 11.36 -1.46
C GLY A 179 -15.64 10.91 -0.28
N LEU A 180 -15.06 10.15 0.67
CA LEU A 180 -15.76 9.71 1.89
C LEU A 180 -15.35 10.58 3.07
N ASN A 181 -16.30 10.88 3.97
CA ASN A 181 -16.03 11.65 5.19
C ASN A 181 -15.59 10.77 6.36
N GLN A 182 -15.93 9.49 6.32
CA GLN A 182 -15.53 8.48 7.30
C GLN A 182 -15.68 7.09 6.71
N ILE A 183 -15.04 6.09 7.33
CA ILE A 183 -15.19 4.67 7.00
C ILE A 183 -15.19 3.83 8.27
N ASN A 184 -15.78 2.63 8.20
CA ASN A 184 -15.71 1.62 9.27
C ASN A 184 -14.92 0.38 8.84
N TYR A 185 -14.69 0.21 7.55
CA TYR A 185 -14.09 -0.99 6.97
C TYR A 185 -13.02 -0.65 5.95
N VAL A 186 -11.93 -1.41 5.99
CA VAL A 186 -10.86 -1.43 4.98
C VAL A 186 -10.77 -2.86 4.43
N ARG A 187 -10.73 -3.01 3.11
CA ARG A 187 -10.64 -4.30 2.42
C ARG A 187 -9.42 -4.34 1.52
N LEU A 188 -8.72 -5.46 1.61
CA LEU A 188 -7.54 -5.81 0.82
C LEU A 188 -7.85 -7.04 -0.02
#